data_AF-A0A540N0E1-F1
#
_entry.id   AF-A0A540N0E1-F1
#
_cell.length_a   1.000
_cell.length_b   1.000
_cell.length_c   1.000
_cell.angle_alpha   90.00
_cell.angle_beta   90.00
_cell.angle_gamma   90.00
#
_symmetry.space_group_name_H-M   'P 1'
#
loop_
_entity.id
_entity.type
_entity.pdbx_description
1 polymer ?
#
loop_
_entity_poly.entity_id
_entity_poly.type
_entity_poly.pdbx_seq_one_letter_code
_entity_poly.pdbx_strand_id
1 'polypeptide(L)'
;MDFRGLGRIERAFVPWLEEVCSSNPSLIDCMLKRTPMFVVCAFTALGRVLHFLKTTKVKDMTRDASDHLQLFWEEVEALRFDLAWLKPHVQTAFGMNKFIQRAGRLKRLREDVDVLEHELKMRRAAVAVTKVDLAVAKNNLGKAEQEFNGIDMDGELGYGTG
;
A
#
# COMPACT_ATOMS: atom_id res chain seq x y z
N MET A 1 -22.84 -29.44 -19.29
CA MET A 1 -21.66 -30.33 -19.39
C MET A 1 -21.43 -30.94 -18.01
N ASP A 2 -21.12 -32.23 -17.91
CA ASP A 2 -20.84 -32.86 -16.62
C ASP A 2 -19.34 -32.78 -16.30
N PHE A 3 -18.92 -31.78 -15.53
CA PHE A 3 -17.52 -31.62 -15.11
C PHE A 3 -17.09 -32.65 -14.08
N ARG A 4 -18.02 -33.22 -13.31
CA ARG A 4 -17.74 -34.23 -12.29
C ARG A 4 -17.44 -35.58 -12.93
N GLY A 5 -18.13 -35.89 -14.04
CA GLY A 5 -17.87 -37.05 -14.89
C GLY A 5 -16.56 -36.98 -15.69
N LEU A 6 -15.92 -35.81 -15.81
CA LEU A 6 -14.64 -35.65 -16.52
C LEU A 6 -13.41 -36.14 -15.72
N GLY A 7 -13.58 -36.48 -14.43
CA GLY A 7 -12.65 -37.25 -13.58
C GLY A 7 -11.28 -36.65 -13.26
N ARG A 8 -10.75 -35.77 -14.11
CA ARG A 8 -9.41 -35.18 -14.03
C ARG A 8 -9.42 -33.68 -13.73
N ILE A 9 -10.61 -33.07 -13.72
CA ILE A 9 -10.80 -31.67 -13.32
C ILE A 9 -10.85 -31.63 -11.79
N GLU A 10 -10.08 -30.72 -11.20
CA GLU A 10 -10.05 -30.53 -9.76
C GLU A 10 -11.43 -30.12 -9.23
N ARG A 11 -11.88 -30.75 -8.13
CA ARG A 11 -13.23 -30.53 -7.57
C ARG A 11 -13.46 -29.07 -7.16
N ALA A 12 -12.40 -28.36 -6.76
CA ALA A 12 -12.47 -26.95 -6.40
C ALA A 12 -12.83 -26.04 -7.60
N PHE A 13 -12.60 -26.49 -8.84
CA PHE A 13 -12.88 -25.72 -10.03
C PHE A 13 -14.32 -25.89 -10.51
N VAL A 14 -14.94 -27.04 -10.21
CA VAL A 14 -16.25 -27.44 -10.72
C VAL A 14 -17.33 -26.39 -10.47
N PRO A 15 -17.51 -25.82 -9.24
CA PRO A 15 -18.55 -24.82 -9.01
C PRO A 15 -18.41 -23.58 -9.90
N TRP A 16 -17.16 -23.11 -10.08
CA TRP A 16 -16.88 -21.94 -10.90
C TRP A 16 -17.10 -22.21 -12.38
N LEU A 17 -16.71 -23.41 -12.85
CA LEU A 17 -16.95 -23.85 -14.22
C LEU A 17 -18.44 -24.00 -14.53
N GLU A 18 -19.21 -24.58 -13.62
CA GLU A 18 -20.68 -24.69 -13.72
C GLU A 18 -21.33 -23.29 -13.81
N GLU A 19 -20.93 -22.35 -12.95
CA GLU A 19 -21.41 -20.96 -12.93
C GLU A 19 -21.14 -20.23 -14.26
N VAL A 20 -19.89 -20.24 -14.73
CA VAL A 20 -19.51 -19.46 -15.92
C VAL A 20 -20.01 -20.08 -17.21
N CYS A 21 -20.11 -21.41 -17.30
CA CYS A 21 -20.65 -22.09 -18.49
C CYS A 21 -22.17 -21.96 -18.58
N SER A 22 -22.86 -21.79 -17.45
CA SER A 22 -24.28 -21.43 -17.45
C SER A 22 -24.50 -20.03 -18.01
N SER A 23 -23.59 -19.10 -17.68
CA SER A 23 -23.65 -17.70 -18.16
C SER A 23 -23.09 -17.52 -19.57
N ASN A 24 -22.20 -18.40 -20.01
CA ASN A 24 -21.53 -18.35 -21.31
C ASN A 24 -21.57 -19.74 -21.98
N PRO A 25 -22.72 -20.14 -22.57
CA PRO A 25 -22.87 -21.46 -23.19
C PRO A 25 -21.88 -21.74 -24.32
N SER A 26 -21.39 -20.69 -24.98
CA SER A 26 -20.37 -20.76 -26.04
C SER A 26 -19.07 -21.47 -25.61
N LEU A 27 -18.75 -21.47 -24.30
CA LEU A 27 -17.61 -22.19 -23.74
C LEU A 27 -17.75 -23.71 -23.89
N ILE A 28 -18.98 -24.24 -23.79
CA ILE A 28 -19.26 -25.66 -24.00
C ILE A 28 -19.30 -25.95 -25.50
N ASP A 29 -19.98 -25.10 -26.27
CA ASP A 29 -20.19 -25.32 -27.70
C ASP A 29 -18.88 -25.41 -28.48
N CYS A 30 -17.89 -24.58 -28.15
CA CYS A 30 -16.58 -24.61 -28.80
C CYS A 30 -15.77 -25.89 -28.50
N MET A 31 -16.17 -26.64 -27.47
CA MET A 31 -15.53 -27.86 -26.98
C MET A 31 -16.24 -29.15 -27.42
N LEU A 32 -17.49 -29.09 -27.90
CA LEU A 32 -18.29 -30.28 -28.28
C LEU A 32 -17.66 -31.15 -29.38
N LYS A 33 -16.90 -30.56 -30.31
CA LYS A 33 -16.25 -31.28 -31.43
C LYS A 33 -14.81 -31.70 -31.12
N ARG A 34 -14.37 -31.56 -29.87
CA ARG A 34 -12.98 -31.82 -29.45
C ARG A 34 -12.84 -33.17 -28.78
N THR A 35 -11.61 -33.67 -28.72
CA THR A 35 -11.33 -34.93 -28.01
C THR A 35 -11.54 -34.75 -26.51
N PRO A 36 -11.97 -35.79 -25.77
CA PRO A 36 -12.17 -35.70 -24.32
C PRO A 36 -10.93 -35.18 -23.58
N MET A 37 -9.73 -35.59 -24.01
CA MET A 37 -8.47 -35.11 -23.44
C MET A 37 -8.29 -33.59 -23.61
N PHE A 38 -8.61 -33.06 -24.79
CA PHE A 38 -8.53 -31.62 -25.05
C PHE A 38 -9.55 -30.85 -24.22
N VAL A 39 -10.78 -31.35 -24.12
CA VAL A 39 -11.85 -30.76 -23.31
C VAL A 39 -11.42 -30.67 -21.83
N VAL A 40 -10.89 -31.77 -21.28
CA VAL A 40 -10.38 -31.80 -19.90
C VAL A 40 -9.26 -30.79 -19.70
N CYS A 41 -8.29 -30.73 -20.63
CA CYS A 41 -7.19 -29.77 -20.55
C CYS A 41 -7.72 -28.33 -20.55
N ALA A 42 -8.65 -28.04 -21.45
CA ALA A 42 -9.19 -26.71 -21.63
C ALA A 42 -9.94 -26.21 -20.39
N PHE A 43 -10.85 -27.03 -19.86
CA PHE A 43 -11.60 -26.66 -18.66
C PHE A 43 -10.76 -26.71 -17.38
N THR A 44 -9.70 -27.52 -17.33
CA THR A 44 -8.72 -27.46 -16.24
C THR A 44 -7.99 -26.11 -16.22
N ALA A 45 -7.50 -25.65 -17.38
CA ALA A 45 -6.81 -24.38 -17.48
C ALA A 45 -7.73 -23.21 -17.12
N LEU A 46 -8.96 -23.19 -17.66
CA LEU A 46 -9.96 -22.18 -17.32
C LEU A 46 -10.30 -22.21 -15.82
N GLY A 47 -10.46 -23.40 -15.26
CA GLY A 47 -10.72 -23.62 -13.84
C GLY A 47 -9.65 -23.00 -12.93
N ARG A 48 -8.37 -23.10 -13.30
CA ARG A 48 -7.26 -22.49 -12.54
C ARG A 48 -7.38 -20.97 -12.49
N VAL A 49 -7.66 -20.31 -13.62
CA VAL A 49 -7.83 -18.85 -13.67
C VAL A 49 -9.02 -18.43 -12.80
N LEU A 50 -10.17 -19.11 -12.94
CA LEU A 50 -11.38 -18.78 -12.18
C LEU A 50 -11.18 -18.97 -10.68
N HIS A 51 -10.60 -20.09 -10.30
CA HIS A 51 -10.30 -20.39 -8.91
C HIS A 51 -9.34 -19.37 -8.31
N PHE A 52 -8.27 -19.01 -9.04
CA PHE A 52 -7.34 -17.97 -8.62
C PHE A 52 -8.07 -16.65 -8.38
N LEU A 53 -8.86 -16.17 -9.34
CA LEU A 53 -9.57 -14.90 -9.21
C LEU A 53 -10.60 -14.89 -8.07
N LYS A 54 -11.23 -16.03 -7.77
CA LYS A 54 -12.24 -16.14 -6.70
C LYS A 54 -11.64 -16.31 -5.30
N THR A 55 -10.45 -16.89 -5.18
CA THR A 55 -9.86 -17.27 -3.88
C THR A 55 -8.71 -16.37 -3.46
N THR A 56 -7.97 -15.78 -4.41
CA THR A 56 -6.86 -14.89 -4.11
C THR A 56 -7.39 -13.54 -3.64
N LYS A 57 -6.98 -13.12 -2.43
CA LYS A 57 -7.32 -11.80 -1.91
C LYS A 57 -6.36 -10.76 -2.46
N VAL A 58 -6.83 -9.51 -2.54
CA VAL A 58 -5.99 -8.37 -3.00
C VAL A 58 -4.67 -8.28 -2.24
N LYS A 59 -4.68 -8.46 -0.91
CA LYS A 59 -3.47 -8.41 -0.08
C LYS A 59 -2.45 -9.52 -0.39
N ASP A 60 -2.90 -10.62 -0.98
CA ASP A 60 -2.09 -11.80 -1.30
C ASP A 60 -1.60 -11.75 -2.77
N MET A 61 -1.92 -10.68 -3.51
CA MET A 61 -1.49 -10.47 -4.90
C MET A 61 -0.04 -9.97 -4.97
N THR A 62 0.89 -10.83 -4.55
CA THR A 62 2.34 -10.62 -4.64
C THR A 62 2.84 -10.71 -6.08
N ARG A 63 4.14 -10.47 -6.31
CA ARG A 63 4.76 -10.70 -7.63
C ARG A 63 4.59 -12.15 -8.06
N ASP A 64 4.92 -13.10 -7.20
CA ASP A 64 4.85 -14.52 -7.53
C ASP A 64 3.40 -14.95 -7.82
N ALA A 65 2.41 -14.41 -7.09
CA ALA A 65 0.99 -14.65 -7.39
C ALA A 65 0.59 -14.06 -8.76
N SER A 66 1.13 -12.89 -9.12
CA SER A 66 0.94 -12.29 -10.44
C SER A 66 1.57 -13.14 -11.56
N ASP A 67 2.76 -13.68 -11.33
CA ASP A 67 3.46 -14.54 -12.30
C ASP A 67 2.71 -15.86 -12.51
N HIS A 68 2.16 -16.45 -11.45
CA HIS A 68 1.28 -17.62 -11.55
C HIS A 68 -0.02 -17.32 -12.32
N LEU A 69 -0.67 -16.19 -12.04
CA LEU A 69 -1.86 -15.79 -12.79
C LEU A 69 -1.54 -15.56 -14.28
N GLN A 70 -0.37 -15.00 -14.59
CA GLN A 70 0.08 -14.82 -15.97
C GLN A 70 0.23 -16.17 -16.67
N LEU A 71 0.90 -17.14 -16.05
CA LEU A 71 1.04 -18.47 -16.61
C LEU A 71 -0.32 -19.14 -16.89
N PHE A 72 -1.25 -19.08 -15.92
CA PHE A 72 -2.59 -19.64 -16.13
C PHE A 72 -3.37 -18.91 -17.23
N TRP A 73 -3.19 -17.59 -17.34
CA TRP A 73 -3.85 -16.80 -18.37
C TRP A 73 -3.32 -17.14 -19.78
N GLU A 74 -2.01 -17.25 -19.94
CA GLU A 74 -1.37 -17.66 -21.19
C GLU A 74 -1.82 -19.07 -21.62
N GLU A 75 -1.91 -20.02 -20.67
CA GLU A 75 -2.45 -21.37 -20.91
C GLU A 75 -3.89 -21.32 -21.45
N VAL A 76 -4.72 -20.43 -20.91
CA VAL A 76 -6.14 -20.30 -21.30
C VAL A 76 -6.32 -19.53 -22.61
N GLU A 77 -5.51 -18.51 -22.88
CA GLU A 77 -5.52 -17.77 -24.15
C GLU A 77 -5.11 -18.63 -25.34
N ALA A 78 -4.25 -19.63 -25.13
CA ALA A 78 -3.90 -20.61 -26.16
C ALA A 78 -5.09 -21.51 -26.56
N LEU A 79 -6.16 -21.53 -25.76
CA LEU A 79 -7.37 -22.28 -26.02
C LEU A 79 -8.39 -21.43 -26.80
N ARG A 80 -9.27 -22.09 -27.54
CA ARG A 80 -10.26 -21.42 -28.40
C ARG A 80 -11.49 -20.90 -27.66
N PHE A 81 -11.35 -20.49 -26.40
CA PHE A 81 -12.44 -19.86 -25.66
C PHE A 81 -12.64 -18.42 -26.12
N ASP A 82 -13.89 -17.96 -26.09
CA ASP A 82 -14.16 -16.53 -26.06
C ASP A 82 -13.97 -16.02 -24.62
N LEU A 83 -12.92 -15.22 -24.43
CA LEU A 83 -12.48 -14.73 -23.13
C LEU A 83 -12.79 -13.25 -22.92
N ALA A 84 -13.59 -12.63 -23.81
CA ALA A 84 -13.91 -11.20 -23.73
C ALA A 84 -14.52 -10.80 -22.37
N TRP A 85 -15.33 -11.68 -21.78
CA TRP A 85 -15.95 -11.46 -20.47
C TRP A 85 -14.95 -11.59 -19.30
N LEU A 86 -13.91 -12.43 -19.42
CA LEU A 86 -12.97 -12.73 -18.34
C LEU A 86 -11.77 -11.76 -18.33
N LYS A 87 -11.35 -11.30 -19.52
CA LYS A 87 -10.18 -10.45 -19.72
C LYS A 87 -10.14 -9.19 -18.83
N PRO A 88 -11.23 -8.42 -18.65
CA PRO A 88 -11.21 -7.24 -17.79
C PRO A 88 -10.91 -7.57 -16.32
N HIS A 89 -11.40 -8.73 -15.83
CA HIS A 89 -11.16 -9.17 -14.45
C HIS A 89 -9.71 -9.58 -14.22
N VAL A 90 -9.10 -10.27 -15.19
CA VAL A 90 -7.69 -10.65 -15.15
C VAL A 90 -6.78 -9.42 -15.21
N GLN A 91 -7.07 -8.47 -16.09
CA GLN A 91 -6.34 -7.19 -16.17
C GLN A 91 -6.43 -6.39 -14.86
N THR A 92 -7.61 -6.38 -14.24
CA THR A 92 -7.81 -5.76 -12.93
C THR A 92 -6.94 -6.43 -11.87
N ALA A 93 -6.88 -7.76 -11.84
CA ALA A 93 -6.03 -8.52 -10.93
C ALA A 93 -4.54 -8.19 -11.11
N PHE A 94 -4.04 -8.11 -12.33
CA PHE A 94 -2.65 -7.66 -12.60
C PHE A 94 -2.38 -6.23 -12.10
N GLY A 95 -3.39 -5.37 -12.12
CA GLY A 95 -3.30 -4.00 -11.59
C GLY A 95 -3.15 -3.94 -10.06
N MET A 96 -3.56 -4.96 -9.32
CA MET A 96 -3.61 -4.93 -7.85
C MET A 96 -2.23 -4.87 -7.20
N ASN A 97 -1.19 -5.44 -7.81
CA ASN A 97 0.17 -5.35 -7.26
C ASN A 97 0.62 -3.88 -7.13
N LYS A 98 0.33 -3.04 -8.14
CA LYS A 98 0.60 -1.59 -8.08
C LYS A 98 -0.18 -0.91 -6.96
N PHE A 99 -1.42 -1.33 -6.72
CA PHE A 99 -2.24 -0.80 -5.64
C PHE A 99 -1.64 -1.13 -4.26
N ILE A 100 -1.19 -2.37 -4.04
CA ILE A 100 -0.53 -2.79 -2.79
C ILE A 100 0.72 -1.97 -2.52
N GLN A 101 1.58 -1.78 -3.53
CA GLN A 101 2.79 -0.97 -3.40
C GLN A 101 2.46 0.48 -3.01
N ARG A 102 1.44 1.08 -3.63
CA ARG A 102 0.95 2.42 -3.29
C ARG A 102 0.39 2.49 -1.87
N ALA A 103 -0.39 1.50 -1.45
CA ALA A 103 -0.93 1.42 -0.09
C ALA A 103 0.20 1.32 0.96
N GLY A 104 1.21 0.49 0.70
CA GLY A 104 2.39 0.38 1.57
C GLY A 104 3.19 1.68 1.64
N ARG A 105 3.35 2.39 0.52
CA ARG A 105 3.98 3.72 0.50
C ARG A 105 3.18 4.76 1.28
N LEU A 106 1.84 4.75 1.14
CA LEU A 106 0.96 5.66 1.87
C LEU A 106 1.06 5.44 3.38
N LYS A 107 1.15 4.19 3.83
CA LYS A 107 1.32 3.87 5.25
C LYS A 107 2.62 4.47 5.81
N ARG A 108 3.75 4.28 5.12
CA ARG A 108 5.04 4.87 5.52
C ARG A 108 5.00 6.40 5.55
N LEU A 109 4.39 7.02 4.55
CA LEU A 109 4.24 8.48 4.51
C LEU A 109 3.41 9.01 5.69
N ARG A 110 2.40 8.27 6.15
CA ARG A 110 1.65 8.65 7.36
C ARG A 110 2.53 8.55 8.61
N GLU A 111 3.29 7.46 8.74
CA GLU A 111 4.24 7.28 9.84
C GLU A 111 5.30 8.41 9.86
N ASP A 112 5.82 8.81 8.70
CA ASP A 112 6.76 9.93 8.57
C ASP A 112 6.15 11.27 8.99
N VAL A 113 4.88 11.52 8.60
CA VAL A 113 4.15 12.73 9.00
C VAL A 113 3.97 12.77 10.52
N ASP A 114 3.55 11.67 11.14
CA ASP A 114 3.35 11.60 12.60
C ASP A 114 4.65 11.90 13.37
N VAL A 115 5.78 11.38 12.89
CA VAL A 115 7.12 11.65 13.46
C VAL A 115 7.46 13.13 13.34
N LEU A 116 7.29 13.72 12.15
CA LEU A 116 7.60 15.13 11.92
C LEU A 116 6.71 16.07 12.73
N GLU A 117 5.43 15.74 12.91
CA GLU A 117 4.51 16.51 13.77
C GLU A 117 4.96 16.49 15.24
N HIS A 118 5.39 15.32 15.73
CA HIS A 118 5.91 15.20 17.08
C HIS A 118 7.21 16.01 17.26
N GLU A 119 8.16 15.89 16.32
CA GLU A 119 9.39 16.68 16.35
C GLU A 119 9.12 18.19 16.30
N LEU A 120 8.18 18.62 15.47
CA LEU A 120 7.78 20.03 15.36
C LEU A 120 7.24 20.55 16.70
N LYS A 121 6.42 19.75 17.39
CA LYS A 121 5.91 20.08 18.74
C LYS A 121 7.04 20.26 19.75
N MET A 122 8.00 19.33 19.78
CA MET A 122 9.16 19.41 20.67
C MET A 122 10.05 20.61 20.38
N ARG A 123 10.35 20.88 19.10
CA ARG A 123 11.13 22.04 18.69
C ARG A 123 10.42 23.36 19.06
N ARG A 124 9.10 23.44 18.90
CA ARG A 124 8.32 24.63 19.32
C ARG A 124 8.40 24.86 20.83
N ALA A 125 8.33 23.81 21.64
CA ALA A 125 8.50 23.92 23.09
C ALA A 125 9.90 24.42 23.46
N ALA A 126 10.95 23.87 22.84
CA ALA A 126 12.33 24.32 23.07
C ALA A 126 12.53 25.80 22.68
N VAL A 127 11.95 26.25 21.57
CA VAL A 127 11.98 27.67 21.16
C VAL A 127 11.24 28.57 22.14
N ALA A 128 10.14 28.10 22.74
CA ALA A 128 9.42 28.87 23.75
C ALA A 128 10.28 29.07 25.02
N VAL A 129 10.96 28.01 25.47
CA VAL A 129 11.89 28.07 26.61
C VAL A 129 13.02 29.06 26.33
N THR A 130 13.72 28.93 25.20
CA THR A 130 14.86 29.81 24.88
C THR A 130 14.45 31.28 24.71
N LYS A 131 13.23 31.56 24.24
CA LYS A 131 12.68 32.92 24.19
C LYS A 131 12.50 33.53 25.59
N VAL A 132 12.04 32.74 26.56
CA VAL A 132 11.92 33.19 27.96
C VAL A 132 13.30 33.47 28.54
N ASP A 133 14.25 32.55 28.36
CA ASP A 133 15.63 32.71 28.85
C ASP A 133 16.30 33.96 28.27
N LEU A 134 16.10 34.23 26.97
CA LEU A 134 16.61 35.42 26.31
C LEU A 134 16.00 36.71 26.89
N ALA A 135 14.71 36.73 27.19
CA ALA A 135 14.04 37.89 27.78
C ALA A 135 14.58 38.19 29.19
N VAL A 136 14.80 37.16 30.00
CA VAL A 136 15.40 37.28 31.33
C VAL A 136 16.84 37.81 31.23
N ALA A 137 17.65 37.25 30.32
CA ALA A 137 19.03 37.69 30.12
C ALA A 137 19.12 39.17 29.70
N LYS A 138 18.26 39.61 28.77
CA LYS A 138 18.18 41.02 28.36
C LYS A 138 17.82 41.96 29.52
N ASN A 139 16.87 41.55 30.37
CA ASN A 139 16.48 42.35 31.53
C ASN A 139 17.62 42.46 32.55
N ASN A 140 18.33 41.36 32.82
CA ASN A 140 19.47 41.36 33.74
C ASN A 140 20.63 42.22 33.21
N LEU A 141 20.92 42.15 31.90
CA LEU A 141 21.91 42.99 31.26
C LEU A 141 21.57 44.48 31.43
N GLY A 142 20.32 44.88 31.15
CA GLY A 142 19.90 46.28 31.30
C GLY A 142 20.00 46.80 32.74
N LYS A 143 19.73 45.96 33.74
CA LYS A 143 19.93 46.32 35.15
C LYS A 143 21.41 46.52 35.49
N ALA A 144 22.29 45.64 35.02
CA ALA A 144 23.73 45.75 35.25
C ALA A 144 24.32 47.00 34.57
N GLU A 145 23.88 47.32 33.34
CA GLU A 145 24.29 48.54 32.64
C GLU A 145 23.84 49.82 33.37
N GLN A 146 22.66 49.81 34.00
CA GLN A 146 22.17 50.92 34.83
C GLN A 146 22.98 51.10 36.11
N GLU A 147 23.30 50.02 36.82
CA GLU A 147 24.18 50.08 38.01
C GLU A 147 25.56 50.65 37.64
N PHE A 148 26.13 50.24 36.50
CA PHE A 148 27.44 50.72 36.07
C PHE A 148 27.46 52.20 35.66
N ASN A 149 26.43 52.67 34.94
CA ASN A 149 26.31 54.09 34.55
C ASN A 149 26.08 55.04 35.74
N GLY A 150 25.62 54.54 36.89
CA GLY A 150 25.39 55.34 38.09
C GLY A 150 26.64 55.61 38.92
N ILE A 151 27.78 55.00 38.60
CA ILE A 151 29.04 55.10 39.36
C ILE A 151 29.99 56.01 38.57
N ASP A 152 30.29 57.19 39.13
CA ASP A 152 31.36 58.06 38.63
C ASP A 152 32.71 57.48 39.02
N MET A 153 33.35 56.80 38.07
CA MET A 153 34.64 56.13 38.26
C MET A 153 35.80 57.11 38.50
N ASP A 154 35.62 58.40 38.17
CA ASP A 154 36.61 59.46 38.41
C ASP A 154 36.32 60.25 39.71
N GLY A 155 35.28 59.88 40.46
CA GLY A 155 34.89 60.53 41.71
C GLY A 155 35.85 60.24 42.88
N GLU A 156 36.16 61.25 43.69
CA GLU A 156 37.00 61.08 44.88
C GLU A 156 36.33 60.18 45.92
N LEU A 157 37.08 59.20 46.46
CA LEU A 157 36.59 58.22 47.44
C LEU A 157 36.36 58.78 48.86
N GLY A 158 36.74 60.04 49.11
CA GLY A 158 36.48 60.85 50.31
C GLY A 158 36.54 60.16 51.68
N TYR A 159 37.50 60.53 52.54
CA TYR A 159 37.44 60.25 53.98
C TYR A 159 37.00 61.53 54.71
N GLY A 160 35.79 61.53 55.27
CA GLY A 160 35.23 62.71 55.92
C GLY A 160 36.09 63.19 57.10
N THR A 161 36.40 64.48 57.12
CA THR A 161 36.83 65.22 58.31
C THR A 161 35.75 66.24 58.66
N GLY A 162 34.86 65.84 59.57
CA GLY A 162 33.88 66.69 60.23
C GLY A 162 33.83 66.35 61.71
#